data_AF-A0ABD4T6K7-F1
#
_entry.id   AF-A0ABD4T6K7-F1
#
_cell.length_a   1.000
_cell.length_b   1.000
_cell.length_c   1.000
_cell.angle_alpha   90.00
_cell.angle_beta   90.00
_cell.angle_gamma   90.00
#
_symmetry.space_group_name_H-M   'P 1'
#
loop_
_entity.id
_entity.type
_entity.pdbx_description
1 polymer ?
#
loop_
_entity_poly.entity_id
_entity_poly.type
_entity_poly.pdbx_seq_one_letter_code
_entity_poly.pdbx_strand_id
1 'polypeptide(L)'
;MTSLHHNPSPPLTRSLLGKFFRFLRQPRYAPETGLMPRQILGNVMRLYSLAIALLIPIVIVIQILSSTVIKLDDNKFRDILQNMPLLGFVFLAVVFAPIFEESIFRLPLRYSPLNLSIALILVLSLAGPLFLGQAAPWILLSVLLGIILLSFCLGARLAQRTRTDHVHRWYARHLKGLIYGSAILFGLIHITNYHRGAWAFAPVLVLPQVTLGFFLAYIRLKYGFWWAVFTHALHNFIVTTPLLVLLLGSDQLQQQVLYQSKDVTLAPLDYGLLLVVLGAMVLGLTVTVLSVLKLFKDWQAEKRVLG
;
A
#
# COMPACT_ATOMS: atom_id res chain seq x y z
N MET A 1 57.88 -11.00 -17.18
CA MET A 1 56.82 -10.16 -17.75
C MET A 1 55.65 -11.04 -18.16
N THR A 2 54.54 -10.98 -17.42
CA THR A 2 53.12 -11.01 -17.86
C THR A 2 52.27 -11.24 -16.61
N SER A 3 51.90 -10.15 -15.94
CA SER A 3 50.90 -10.18 -14.88
C SER A 3 49.55 -10.49 -15.51
N LEU A 4 48.99 -11.65 -15.18
CA LEU A 4 47.61 -11.98 -15.49
C LEU A 4 46.72 -11.01 -14.72
N HIS A 5 46.25 -9.96 -15.41
CA HIS A 5 45.18 -9.11 -14.93
C HIS A 5 43.93 -9.98 -14.81
N HIS A 6 43.66 -10.45 -13.60
CA HIS A 6 42.38 -11.01 -13.23
C HIS A 6 41.38 -9.85 -13.29
N ASN A 7 40.68 -9.74 -14.42
CA ASN A 7 39.54 -8.84 -14.53
C ASN A 7 38.48 -9.38 -13.56
N PRO A 8 38.14 -8.67 -12.47
CA PRO A 8 37.09 -9.15 -11.58
C PRO A 8 35.82 -9.24 -12.42
N SER A 9 35.19 -10.42 -12.42
CA SER A 9 33.90 -10.62 -13.06
C SER A 9 32.96 -9.49 -12.60
N PRO A 10 32.24 -8.81 -13.50
CA PRO A 10 31.31 -7.76 -13.09
C PRO A 10 30.36 -8.35 -12.04
N PRO A 11 30.07 -7.63 -10.94
CA PRO A 11 29.24 -8.15 -9.87
C PRO A 11 27.90 -8.60 -10.45
N LEU A 12 27.56 -9.87 -10.26
CA LEU A 12 26.36 -10.50 -10.81
C LEU A 12 25.13 -9.66 -10.46
N THR A 13 24.56 -9.00 -11.48
CA THR A 13 23.42 -8.12 -11.33
C THR A 13 22.16 -8.94 -11.04
N ARG A 14 21.80 -8.98 -9.75
CA ARG A 14 20.60 -9.67 -9.27
C ARG A 14 19.33 -9.03 -9.86
N SER A 15 18.41 -9.85 -10.39
CA SER A 15 17.13 -9.39 -10.95
C SER A 15 16.23 -8.76 -9.89
N LEU A 16 15.31 -7.88 -10.30
CA LEU A 16 14.38 -7.21 -9.38
C LEU A 16 13.45 -8.22 -8.66
N LEU A 17 12.92 -9.20 -9.40
CA LEU A 17 12.09 -10.26 -8.82
C LEU A 17 12.90 -11.13 -7.84
N GLY A 18 14.14 -11.49 -8.18
CA GLY A 18 15.02 -12.22 -7.27
C GLY A 18 15.35 -11.42 -6.01
N LYS A 19 15.60 -10.10 -6.13
CA LYS A 19 15.79 -9.20 -4.98
C LYS A 19 14.55 -9.17 -4.09
N PHE A 20 13.36 -9.02 -4.66
CA PHE A 20 12.09 -9.02 -3.93
C PHE A 20 11.84 -10.34 -3.21
N PHE A 21 12.00 -11.47 -3.90
CA PHE A 21 11.77 -12.79 -3.30
C PHE A 21 12.73 -13.12 -2.16
N ARG A 22 14.02 -12.77 -2.30
CA ARG A 22 14.99 -12.89 -1.21
C ARG A 22 14.63 -11.99 -0.03
N PHE A 23 14.14 -10.78 -0.29
CA PHE A 23 13.67 -9.89 0.77
C PHE A 23 12.52 -10.51 1.56
N LEU A 24 11.55 -11.14 0.90
CA LEU A 24 10.45 -11.82 1.61
C LEU A 24 10.96 -12.95 2.53
N ARG A 25 11.95 -13.72 2.06
CA ARG A 25 12.53 -14.83 2.84
C ARG A 25 13.41 -14.38 4.00
N GLN A 26 14.32 -13.45 3.72
CA GLN A 26 15.34 -12.93 4.63
C GLN A 26 15.48 -11.41 4.42
N PRO A 27 14.57 -10.61 5.01
CA PRO A 27 14.61 -9.17 4.81
C PRO A 27 15.83 -8.57 5.50
N ARG A 28 16.50 -7.67 4.78
CA ARG A 28 17.60 -6.86 5.30
C ARG A 28 17.36 -5.40 4.92
N TYR A 29 17.60 -4.51 5.87
CA TYR A 29 17.62 -3.08 5.58
C TYR A 29 18.89 -2.76 4.78
N ALA A 30 18.70 -2.55 3.48
CA ALA A 30 19.77 -2.19 2.55
C ALA A 30 19.16 -1.32 1.45
N PRO A 31 19.13 0.01 1.65
CA PRO A 31 18.65 0.95 0.64
C PRO A 31 19.44 0.81 -0.66
N GLU A 32 18.76 0.95 -1.80
CA GLU A 32 19.44 1.03 -3.09
C GLU A 32 19.93 2.48 -3.27
N THR A 33 21.25 2.67 -3.24
CA THR A 33 21.89 3.99 -3.39
C THR A 33 22.34 4.21 -4.84
N GLY A 34 22.45 5.47 -5.26
CA GLY A 34 22.98 5.83 -6.59
C GLY A 34 22.00 5.63 -7.76
N LEU A 35 20.73 5.26 -7.51
CA LEU A 35 19.71 5.20 -8.55
C LEU A 35 19.09 6.57 -8.82
N MET A 36 18.94 6.91 -10.09
CA MET A 36 18.17 8.09 -10.51
C MET A 36 16.67 7.87 -10.24
N PRO A 37 15.88 8.94 -9.98
CA PRO A 37 14.43 8.83 -9.75
C PRO A 37 13.68 8.05 -10.84
N ARG A 38 14.06 8.20 -12.11
CA ARG A 38 13.49 7.44 -13.24
C ARG A 38 13.72 5.94 -13.13
N GLN A 39 14.89 5.51 -12.64
CA GLN A 39 15.19 4.09 -12.44
C GLN A 39 14.40 3.53 -11.26
N ILE A 40 14.24 4.30 -10.19
CA ILE A 40 13.40 3.93 -9.04
C ILE A 40 11.95 3.78 -9.49
N LEU A 41 11.40 4.77 -10.21
CA LEU A 41 10.06 4.71 -10.78
C LEU A 41 9.88 3.46 -11.64
N GLY A 42 10.84 3.15 -12.52
CA GLY A 42 10.80 1.93 -13.34
C GLY A 42 10.72 0.64 -12.50
N ASN A 43 11.49 0.56 -11.41
CA ASN A 43 11.43 -0.58 -10.49
C ASN A 43 10.11 -0.65 -9.73
N VAL A 44 9.63 0.48 -9.21
CA VAL A 44 8.36 0.62 -8.48
C VAL A 44 7.19 0.19 -9.37
N MET A 45 7.12 0.69 -10.60
CA MET A 45 6.03 0.34 -11.53
C MET A 45 6.06 -1.13 -11.94
N ARG A 46 7.24 -1.75 -12.08
CA ARG A 46 7.37 -3.20 -12.32
C ARG A 46 6.92 -4.03 -11.13
N LEU A 47 7.30 -3.63 -9.91
CA LEU A 47 6.83 -4.28 -8.69
C LEU A 47 5.32 -4.11 -8.51
N TYR A 48 4.78 -2.94 -8.83
CA TYR A 48 3.34 -2.68 -8.80
C TYR A 48 2.60 -3.53 -9.84
N SER A 49 3.15 -3.71 -11.05
CA SER A 49 2.61 -4.64 -12.04
C SER A 49 2.54 -6.08 -11.49
N LEU A 50 3.60 -6.53 -10.81
CA LEU A 50 3.60 -7.83 -10.16
C LEU A 50 2.55 -7.92 -9.04
N ALA A 51 2.41 -6.86 -8.23
CA ALA A 51 1.37 -6.80 -7.21
C ALA A 51 -0.02 -6.94 -7.84
N ILE A 52 -0.34 -6.16 -8.87
CA ILE A 52 -1.64 -6.23 -9.58
C ILE A 52 -1.89 -7.62 -10.15
N ALA A 53 -0.91 -8.26 -10.78
CA ALA A 53 -1.05 -9.62 -11.27
C ALA A 53 -1.39 -10.64 -10.17
N LEU A 54 -0.87 -10.44 -8.96
CA LEU A 54 -1.21 -11.28 -7.79
C LEU A 54 -2.57 -10.91 -7.18
N LEU A 55 -2.96 -9.63 -7.23
CA LEU A 55 -4.22 -9.15 -6.66
C LEU A 55 -5.44 -9.57 -7.49
N ILE A 56 -5.35 -9.61 -8.82
CA ILE A 56 -6.47 -9.99 -9.70
C ILE A 56 -7.13 -11.32 -9.27
N PRO A 57 -6.42 -12.46 -9.15
CA PRO A 57 -7.05 -13.71 -8.75
C PRO A 57 -7.62 -13.65 -7.32
N ILE A 58 -6.98 -12.93 -6.41
CA ILE A 58 -7.48 -12.76 -5.03
C ILE A 58 -8.82 -12.01 -5.03
N VAL A 59 -8.90 -10.92 -5.79
CA VAL A 59 -10.13 -10.12 -5.91
C VAL A 59 -11.26 -10.93 -6.56
N ILE A 60 -10.96 -11.75 -7.57
CA ILE A 60 -11.95 -12.66 -8.17
C ILE A 60 -12.49 -13.65 -7.12
N VAL A 61 -11.62 -14.25 -6.31
CA VAL A 61 -12.04 -15.16 -5.23
C VAL A 61 -12.93 -14.44 -4.21
N ILE A 62 -12.54 -13.21 -3.81
CA ILE A 62 -13.35 -12.40 -2.89
C ILE A 62 -14.73 -12.09 -3.51
N GLN A 63 -14.80 -11.76 -4.80
CA GLN A 63 -16.07 -11.48 -5.49
C GLN A 63 -16.98 -12.71 -5.54
N ILE A 64 -16.43 -13.89 -5.82
CA ILE A 64 -17.19 -15.15 -5.82
C ILE A 64 -17.69 -15.45 -4.41
N LEU A 65 -16.83 -15.33 -3.39
CA LEU A 65 -17.21 -15.56 -1.99
C LEU A 65 -18.30 -14.59 -1.52
N SER A 66 -18.20 -13.33 -1.97
CA SER A 66 -19.14 -12.25 -1.62
C SER A 66 -20.53 -12.46 -2.22
N SER A 67 -20.61 -12.97 -3.45
CA SER A 67 -21.87 -13.22 -4.15
C SER A 67 -22.57 -14.52 -3.73
N THR A 68 -21.84 -15.48 -3.17
CA THR A 68 -22.37 -16.83 -2.85
C THR A 68 -22.56 -17.09 -1.37
N VAL A 69 -21.58 -16.71 -0.54
CA VAL A 69 -21.51 -17.11 0.88
C VAL A 69 -21.79 -15.94 1.81
N ILE A 70 -21.22 -14.77 1.51
CA ILE A 70 -21.14 -13.67 2.48
C ILE A 70 -22.30 -12.67 2.33
N LYS A 71 -23.00 -12.60 1.18
CA LYS A 71 -24.00 -11.55 0.86
C LYS A 71 -23.57 -10.19 1.39
N LEU A 72 -22.57 -9.61 0.75
CA LEU A 72 -22.10 -8.27 1.13
C LEU A 72 -23.28 -7.30 1.12
N ASP A 73 -23.39 -6.56 2.21
CA ASP A 73 -24.39 -5.52 2.35
C ASP A 73 -23.91 -4.31 1.53
N ASP A 74 -24.58 -4.00 0.42
CA ASP A 74 -24.26 -2.88 -0.48
C ASP A 74 -24.39 -1.50 0.20
N ASN A 75 -24.91 -1.48 1.44
CA ASN A 75 -25.23 -0.28 2.20
C ASN A 75 -24.01 0.62 2.44
N LYS A 76 -22.82 0.09 2.77
CA LYS A 76 -21.66 0.96 3.11
C LYS A 76 -21.20 1.85 1.96
N PHE A 77 -21.22 1.33 0.74
CA PHE A 77 -20.84 2.11 -0.43
C PHE A 77 -21.84 3.25 -0.67
N ARG A 78 -23.14 2.95 -0.54
CA ARG A 78 -24.20 3.95 -0.65
C ARG A 78 -24.16 4.98 0.47
N ASP A 79 -23.92 4.54 1.69
CA ASP A 79 -23.79 5.41 2.86
C ASP A 79 -22.67 6.42 2.65
N ILE A 80 -21.53 5.99 2.09
CA ILE A 80 -20.42 6.89 1.75
C ILE A 80 -20.86 7.91 0.69
N LEU A 81 -21.53 7.46 -0.37
CA LEU A 81 -21.98 8.33 -1.47
C LEU A 81 -23.04 9.34 -1.04
N GLN A 82 -23.87 9.02 -0.06
CA GLN A 82 -24.94 9.90 0.42
C GLN A 82 -24.48 10.88 1.52
N ASN A 83 -23.49 10.50 2.33
CA ASN A 83 -23.09 11.28 3.52
C ASN A 83 -21.83 12.13 3.34
N MET A 84 -21.08 11.95 2.24
CA MET A 84 -19.84 12.71 1.98
C MET A 84 -19.77 13.18 0.53
N PRO A 85 -19.31 14.42 0.26
CA PRO A 85 -18.99 14.84 -1.10
C PRO A 85 -17.98 13.90 -1.76
N LEU A 86 -18.33 13.37 -2.93
CA LEU A 86 -17.55 12.33 -3.61
C LEU A 86 -16.09 12.73 -3.88
N LEU A 87 -15.87 13.98 -4.29
CA LEU A 87 -14.51 14.52 -4.48
C LEU A 87 -13.72 14.53 -3.17
N GLY A 88 -14.37 14.85 -2.04
CA GLY A 88 -13.76 14.81 -0.71
C GLY A 88 -13.37 13.38 -0.32
N PHE A 89 -14.22 12.40 -0.60
CA PHE A 89 -13.92 10.99 -0.37
C PHE A 89 -12.74 10.51 -1.22
N VAL A 90 -12.71 10.83 -2.51
CA VAL A 90 -11.60 10.47 -3.40
C VAL A 90 -10.30 11.11 -2.93
N PHE A 91 -10.30 12.39 -2.57
CA PHE A 91 -9.12 13.06 -2.03
C PHE A 91 -8.62 12.40 -0.73
N LEU A 92 -9.53 12.07 0.18
CA LEU A 92 -9.22 11.36 1.42
C LEU A 92 -8.59 9.99 1.11
N ALA A 93 -9.20 9.20 0.23
CA ALA A 93 -8.76 7.85 -0.10
C ALA A 93 -7.44 7.82 -0.89
N VAL A 94 -7.20 8.78 -1.79
CA VAL A 94 -6.03 8.77 -2.69
C VAL A 94 -4.83 9.51 -2.11
N VAL A 95 -5.06 10.56 -1.31
CA VAL A 95 -3.98 11.41 -0.80
C VAL A 95 -3.78 11.20 0.69
N PHE A 96 -4.82 11.44 1.48
CA PHE A 96 -4.69 11.48 2.94
C PHE A 96 -4.46 10.09 3.54
N ALA A 97 -5.29 9.11 3.18
CA ALA A 97 -5.21 7.75 3.72
C ALA A 97 -3.84 7.09 3.44
N PRO A 98 -3.27 7.15 2.23
CA PRO A 98 -1.93 6.61 1.99
C PRO A 98 -0.83 7.27 2.83
N ILE A 99 -0.85 8.60 2.99
CA ILE A 99 0.13 9.29 3.84
C ILE A 99 -0.02 8.82 5.29
N PHE A 100 -1.24 8.75 5.78
CA PHE A 100 -1.57 8.40 7.15
C PHE A 100 -1.24 6.93 7.47
N GLU A 101 -1.73 6.00 6.65
CA GLU A 101 -1.51 4.57 6.81
C GLU A 101 -0.03 4.20 6.65
N GLU A 102 0.67 4.73 5.63
CA GLU A 102 2.10 4.45 5.48
C GLU A 102 2.90 5.08 6.63
N SER A 103 2.44 6.20 7.22
CA SER A 103 3.05 6.76 8.44
C SER A 103 2.93 5.81 9.62
N ILE A 104 1.78 5.18 9.81
CA ILE A 104 1.55 4.19 10.89
C ILE A 104 2.33 2.91 10.64
N PHE A 105 2.23 2.34 9.44
CA PHE A 105 2.70 0.97 9.19
C PHE A 105 4.12 0.89 8.63
N ARG A 106 4.63 1.92 7.95
CA ARG A 106 5.95 1.87 7.28
C ARG A 106 7.02 2.73 7.91
N LEU A 107 6.69 3.84 8.57
CA LEU A 107 7.71 4.61 9.29
C LEU A 107 8.42 3.74 10.34
N PRO A 108 7.71 2.93 11.17
CA PRO A 108 8.36 2.09 12.17
C PRO A 108 9.29 1.04 11.59
N LEU A 109 9.13 0.61 10.33
CA LEU A 109 10.02 -0.41 9.72
C LEU A 109 11.49 0.03 9.64
N ARG A 110 11.74 1.34 9.67
CA ARG A 110 13.09 1.90 9.83
C ARG A 110 13.16 2.59 11.18
N TYR A 111 13.96 2.03 12.08
CA TYR A 111 14.19 2.63 13.38
C TYR A 111 14.71 4.08 13.25
N SER A 112 13.97 4.98 13.88
CA SER A 112 14.35 6.33 14.25
C SER A 112 13.36 6.75 15.35
N PRO A 113 13.80 7.45 16.41
CA PRO A 113 12.90 7.94 17.45
C PRO A 113 11.73 8.75 16.88
N LEU A 114 12.01 9.55 15.84
CA LEU A 114 11.00 10.33 15.15
C LEU A 114 9.98 9.44 14.42
N ASN A 115 10.44 8.44 13.66
CA ASN A 115 9.56 7.54 12.92
C ASN A 115 8.62 6.77 13.87
N LEU A 116 9.17 6.27 14.98
CA LEU A 116 8.41 5.53 15.98
C LEU A 116 7.39 6.44 16.69
N SER A 117 7.80 7.67 17.01
CA SER A 117 6.89 8.65 17.60
C SER A 117 5.72 8.96 16.69
N ILE A 118 5.98 9.37 15.45
CA ILE A 118 4.92 9.72 14.51
C ILE A 118 3.90 8.58 14.41
N ALA A 119 4.36 7.34 14.20
CA ALA A 119 3.46 6.20 14.14
C ALA A 119 2.68 5.98 15.44
N LEU A 120 3.33 6.06 16.60
CA LEU A 120 2.68 5.86 17.90
C LEU A 120 1.61 6.93 18.16
N ILE A 121 1.89 8.19 17.84
CA ILE A 121 0.97 9.31 18.03
C ILE A 121 -0.28 9.12 17.17
N LEU A 122 -0.10 8.74 15.90
CA LEU A 122 -1.21 8.49 14.99
C LEU A 122 -2.05 7.29 15.46
N VAL A 123 -1.40 6.20 15.91
CA VAL A 123 -2.10 5.02 16.47
C VAL A 123 -2.89 5.39 17.73
N LEU A 124 -2.29 6.12 18.67
CA LEU A 124 -2.96 6.54 19.90
C LEU A 124 -4.14 7.47 19.61
N SER A 125 -4.00 8.36 18.63
CA SER A 125 -5.06 9.27 18.20
C SER A 125 -6.26 8.52 17.58
N LEU A 126 -6.03 7.39 16.90
CA LEU A 126 -7.09 6.52 16.40
C LEU A 126 -7.72 5.63 17.48
N ALA A 127 -6.91 5.12 18.39
CA ALA A 127 -7.34 4.15 19.39
C ALA A 127 -8.02 4.82 20.59
N GLY A 128 -7.65 6.06 20.92
CA GLY A 128 -8.15 6.81 22.08
C GLY A 128 -9.69 6.84 22.21
N PRO A 129 -10.45 7.13 21.13
CA PRO A 129 -11.90 7.12 21.17
C PRO A 129 -12.53 5.78 21.56
N LEU A 130 -11.85 4.64 21.30
CA LEU A 130 -12.35 3.31 21.65
C LEU A 130 -12.34 3.06 23.16
N PHE A 131 -11.46 3.73 23.90
CA PHE A 131 -11.28 3.52 25.35
C PHE A 131 -11.89 4.64 26.19
N LEU A 132 -11.95 5.87 25.66
CA LEU A 132 -12.31 7.08 26.42
C LEU A 132 -13.61 7.75 25.94
N GLY A 133 -14.33 7.15 24.98
CA GLY A 133 -15.56 7.72 24.40
C GLY A 133 -15.27 8.77 23.31
N GLN A 134 -16.26 9.55 22.87
CA GLN A 134 -16.09 10.60 21.83
C GLN A 134 -15.91 12.02 22.40
N ALA A 135 -15.52 12.16 23.66
CA ALA A 135 -15.50 13.45 24.36
C ALA A 135 -14.26 14.28 24.01
N ALA A 136 -14.44 15.58 23.71
CA ALA A 136 -13.41 16.59 23.40
C ALA A 136 -12.06 16.53 24.18
N PRO A 137 -11.98 16.09 25.45
CA PRO A 137 -10.71 15.96 26.17
C PRO A 137 -9.69 14.97 25.58
N TRP A 138 -10.12 13.97 24.81
CA TRP A 138 -9.25 12.88 24.34
C TRP A 138 -8.37 13.14 23.10
N ILE A 139 -8.78 14.01 22.18
CA ILE A 139 -8.03 14.56 21.05
C ILE A 139 -7.03 15.54 21.63
N LEU A 140 -7.43 16.36 22.60
CA LEU A 140 -6.49 17.23 23.29
C LEU A 140 -5.41 16.40 24.01
N LEU A 141 -5.80 15.35 24.75
CA LEU A 141 -4.85 14.39 25.33
C LEU A 141 -4.02 13.67 24.24
N SER A 142 -4.67 13.31 23.14
CA SER A 142 -4.16 12.84 21.85
C SER A 142 -2.90 13.57 21.41
N VAL A 143 -3.14 14.86 21.19
CA VAL A 143 -2.21 15.87 20.70
C VAL A 143 -1.14 16.18 21.75
N LEU A 144 -1.51 16.30 23.03
CA LEU A 144 -0.56 16.59 24.11
C LEU A 144 0.43 15.43 24.32
N LEU A 145 -0.05 14.18 24.37
CA LEU A 145 0.82 12.99 24.37
C LEU A 145 1.66 12.94 23.10
N GLY A 146 1.07 13.35 21.97
CA GLY A 146 1.76 13.56 20.71
C GLY A 146 2.97 14.47 20.82
N ILE A 147 2.76 15.67 21.32
CA ILE A 147 3.79 16.69 21.48
C ILE A 147 4.86 16.24 22.49
N ILE A 148 4.47 15.58 23.58
CA ILE A 148 5.41 15.06 24.59
C ILE A 148 6.30 13.96 23.99
N LEU A 149 5.72 12.99 23.30
CA LEU A 149 6.45 11.89 22.64
C LEU A 149 7.38 12.41 21.54
N LEU A 150 6.88 13.35 20.73
CA LEU A 150 7.66 14.00 19.68
C LEU A 150 8.85 14.77 20.28
N SER A 151 8.63 15.55 21.33
CA SER A 151 9.67 16.32 22.03
C SER A 151 10.72 15.42 22.67
N PHE A 152 10.28 14.35 23.34
CA PHE A 152 11.17 13.31 23.89
C PHE A 152 12.01 12.66 22.78
N CYS A 153 11.42 12.39 21.61
CA CYS A 153 12.13 11.76 20.51
C CYS A 153 13.00 12.69 19.68
N LEU A 154 12.71 13.99 19.62
CA LEU A 154 13.65 15.00 19.16
C LEU A 154 14.85 15.07 20.11
N GLY A 155 14.62 15.06 21.43
CA GLY A 155 15.66 14.95 22.44
C GLY A 155 16.50 13.68 22.29
N ALA A 156 15.85 12.53 22.11
CA ALA A 156 16.53 11.25 21.88
C ALA A 156 17.26 11.18 20.53
N ARG A 157 16.77 11.87 19.49
CA ARG A 157 17.42 11.98 18.18
C ARG A 157 18.67 12.86 18.24
N LEU A 158 18.62 13.95 19.00
CA LEU A 158 19.77 14.80 19.29
C LEU A 158 20.80 14.05 20.16
N ALA A 159 20.33 13.27 21.14
CA ALA A 159 21.17 12.38 21.96
C ALA A 159 21.69 11.14 21.19
N GLN A 160 21.03 10.73 20.10
CA GLN A 160 21.42 9.59 19.28
C GLN A 160 22.72 9.77 18.52
N ARG A 161 23.31 10.97 18.52
CA ARG A 161 24.64 11.22 17.98
C ARG A 161 25.73 10.42 18.72
N THR A 162 25.43 9.83 19.90
CA THR A 162 26.47 9.22 20.75
C THR A 162 26.29 7.77 21.20
N ARG A 163 25.12 7.09 21.11
CA ARG A 163 25.01 5.66 21.53
C ARG A 163 23.65 4.99 21.26
N THR A 164 23.48 4.21 20.17
CA THR A 164 22.31 3.29 20.05
C THR A 164 22.56 1.99 19.26
N ASP A 165 23.75 1.39 19.33
CA ASP A 165 24.02 0.17 18.57
C ASP A 165 23.13 -1.02 18.98
N HIS A 166 22.74 -1.10 20.26
CA HIS A 166 21.89 -2.19 20.77
C HIS A 166 20.50 -2.20 20.12
N VAL A 167 19.86 -1.03 19.97
CA VAL A 167 18.52 -0.91 19.39
C VAL A 167 18.55 -1.21 17.90
N HIS A 168 19.55 -0.69 17.18
CA HIS A 168 19.75 -1.01 15.76
C HIS A 168 19.98 -2.51 15.54
N ARG A 169 20.78 -3.17 16.40
CA ARG A 169 20.97 -4.62 16.36
C ARG A 169 19.69 -5.39 16.67
N TRP A 170 18.85 -4.92 17.61
CA TRP A 170 17.57 -5.55 17.89
C TRP A 170 16.62 -5.44 16.69
N TYR A 171 16.53 -4.24 16.09
CA TYR A 171 15.72 -4.00 14.90
C TYR A 171 16.16 -4.88 13.73
N ALA A 172 17.46 -4.97 13.47
CA ALA A 172 17.99 -5.82 12.41
C ALA A 172 17.66 -7.30 12.63
N ARG A 173 17.70 -7.78 13.88
CA ARG A 173 17.34 -9.17 14.24
C ARG A 173 15.85 -9.46 14.05
N HIS A 174 14.98 -8.51 14.40
CA HIS A 174 13.52 -8.70 14.38
C HIS A 174 12.84 -8.13 13.13
N LEU A 175 13.59 -7.59 12.17
CA LEU A 175 13.06 -6.92 10.98
C LEU A 175 12.05 -7.78 10.21
N LYS A 176 12.28 -9.09 10.15
CA LYS A 176 11.33 -10.04 9.52
C LYS A 176 9.98 -10.02 10.22
N GLY A 177 9.95 -10.14 11.55
CA GLY A 177 8.71 -10.06 12.33
C GLY A 177 8.02 -8.71 12.17
N LEU A 178 8.78 -7.61 12.16
CA LEU A 178 8.24 -6.25 11.98
C LEU A 178 7.59 -6.07 10.60
N ILE A 179 8.19 -6.57 9.52
CA ILE A 179 7.63 -6.47 8.16
C ILE A 179 6.35 -7.29 8.05
N TYR A 180 6.37 -8.54 8.50
CA TYR A 180 5.21 -9.43 8.41
C TYR A 180 4.07 -8.93 9.30
N GLY A 181 4.37 -8.54 10.53
CA GLY A 181 3.39 -7.94 11.44
C GLY A 181 2.79 -6.66 10.87
N SER A 182 3.62 -5.76 10.33
CA SER A 182 3.15 -4.53 9.66
C SER A 182 2.23 -4.82 8.48
N ALA A 183 2.58 -5.75 7.59
CA ALA A 183 1.75 -6.11 6.43
C ALA A 183 0.43 -6.76 6.85
N ILE A 184 0.45 -7.66 7.84
CA ILE A 184 -0.75 -8.32 8.36
C ILE A 184 -1.67 -7.32 9.06
N LEU A 185 -1.14 -6.49 9.97
CA LEU A 185 -1.93 -5.47 10.67
C LEU A 185 -2.52 -4.44 9.69
N PHE A 186 -1.74 -4.05 8.68
CA PHE A 186 -2.22 -3.19 7.59
C PHE A 186 -3.41 -3.82 6.86
N GLY A 187 -3.41 -5.12 6.61
CA GLY A 187 -4.58 -5.80 6.09
C GLY A 187 -5.73 -5.85 7.09
N LEU A 188 -5.47 -6.24 8.33
CA LEU A 188 -6.49 -6.46 9.34
C LEU A 188 -7.34 -5.22 9.65
N ILE A 189 -6.78 -4.00 9.61
CA ILE A 189 -7.59 -2.79 9.81
C ILE A 189 -8.73 -2.64 8.78
N HIS A 190 -8.56 -3.21 7.58
CA HIS A 190 -9.55 -3.19 6.51
C HIS A 190 -10.67 -4.22 6.70
N ILE A 191 -10.60 -5.08 7.72
CA ILE A 191 -11.72 -6.00 8.03
C ILE A 191 -13.01 -5.23 8.36
N THR A 192 -12.86 -3.99 8.82
CA THR A 192 -13.96 -3.06 9.12
C THR A 192 -14.75 -2.64 7.88
N ASN A 193 -14.22 -2.84 6.67
CA ASN A 193 -14.96 -2.64 5.43
C ASN A 193 -16.06 -3.70 5.25
N TYR A 194 -15.92 -4.85 5.89
CA TYR A 194 -16.88 -5.94 5.83
C TYR A 194 -17.80 -5.94 7.05
N HIS A 195 -19.00 -6.49 6.92
CA HIS A 195 -19.90 -6.68 8.07
C HIS A 195 -19.34 -7.76 9.01
N ARG A 196 -19.72 -7.74 10.30
CA ARG A 196 -19.13 -8.63 11.32
C ARG A 196 -19.30 -10.11 11.02
N GLY A 197 -20.41 -10.52 10.39
CA GLY A 197 -20.64 -11.89 9.95
C GLY A 197 -19.61 -12.42 8.95
N ALA A 198 -18.98 -11.54 8.17
CA ALA A 198 -17.93 -11.89 7.21
C ALA A 198 -16.56 -12.10 7.86
N TRP A 199 -16.37 -11.73 9.14
CA TRP A 199 -15.06 -11.72 9.78
C TRP A 199 -14.43 -13.11 9.93
N ALA A 200 -15.24 -14.18 9.88
CA ALA A 200 -14.74 -15.55 9.79
C ALA A 200 -13.85 -15.78 8.55
N PHE A 201 -14.06 -15.02 7.47
CA PHE A 201 -13.29 -15.07 6.23
C PHE A 201 -12.19 -14.00 6.16
N ALA A 202 -11.87 -13.33 7.28
CA ALA A 202 -10.86 -12.27 7.33
C ALA A 202 -9.55 -12.64 6.61
N PRO A 203 -8.96 -13.84 6.77
CA PRO A 203 -7.70 -14.19 6.10
C PRO A 203 -7.73 -14.03 4.58
N VAL A 204 -8.88 -14.24 3.94
CA VAL A 204 -9.07 -14.06 2.49
C VAL A 204 -9.46 -12.63 2.17
N LEU A 205 -10.39 -12.05 2.94
CA LEU A 205 -10.95 -10.72 2.69
C LEU A 205 -9.93 -9.59 2.81
N VAL A 206 -8.92 -9.73 3.67
CA VAL A 206 -7.84 -8.73 3.84
C VAL A 206 -6.56 -9.07 3.08
N LEU A 207 -6.53 -10.21 2.39
CA LEU A 207 -5.35 -10.67 1.66
C LEU A 207 -4.87 -9.68 0.58
N PRO A 208 -5.74 -8.93 -0.13
CA PRO A 208 -5.29 -7.89 -1.05
C PRO A 208 -4.38 -6.86 -0.37
N GLN A 209 -4.80 -6.36 0.79
CA GLN A 209 -4.11 -5.35 1.56
C GLN A 209 -2.84 -5.93 2.19
N VAL A 210 -2.86 -7.16 2.71
CA VAL A 210 -1.64 -7.84 3.20
C VAL A 210 -0.61 -7.98 2.08
N THR A 211 -1.05 -8.40 0.89
CA THR A 211 -0.19 -8.55 -0.30
C THR A 211 0.44 -7.22 -0.66
N LEU A 212 -0.36 -6.16 -0.82
CA LEU A 212 0.15 -4.81 -1.10
C LEU A 212 1.09 -4.32 0.00
N GLY A 213 0.79 -4.63 1.27
CA GLY A 213 1.62 -4.30 2.43
C GLY A 213 3.04 -4.84 2.34
N PHE A 214 3.25 -6.05 1.82
CA PHE A 214 4.58 -6.59 1.58
C PHE A 214 5.35 -5.84 0.48
N PHE A 215 4.67 -5.46 -0.61
CA PHE A 215 5.27 -4.64 -1.67
C PHE A 215 5.66 -3.25 -1.16
N LEU A 216 4.76 -2.59 -0.42
CA LEU A 216 5.00 -1.28 0.17
C LEU A 216 6.12 -1.32 1.20
N ALA A 217 6.23 -2.39 2.00
CA ALA A 217 7.37 -2.60 2.90
C ALA A 217 8.71 -2.74 2.15
N TYR A 218 8.74 -3.48 1.04
CA TYR A 218 9.94 -3.54 0.18
C TYR A 218 10.31 -2.16 -0.37
N ILE A 219 9.34 -1.46 -0.95
CA ILE A 219 9.55 -0.12 -1.53
C ILE A 219 10.03 0.86 -0.47
N ARG A 220 9.44 0.84 0.73
CA ARG A 220 9.86 1.67 1.88
C ARG A 220 11.32 1.48 2.25
N LEU A 221 11.78 0.22 2.32
CA LEU A 221 13.11 -0.13 2.83
C LEU A 221 14.19 -0.05 1.75
N LYS A 222 13.81 -0.12 0.46
CA LYS A 222 14.74 -0.05 -0.67
C LYS A 222 14.82 1.33 -1.32
N TYR A 223 13.69 2.00 -1.48
CA TYR A 223 13.56 3.23 -2.25
C TYR A 223 13.15 4.44 -1.41
N GLY A 224 12.42 4.22 -0.30
CA GLY A 224 12.09 5.27 0.66
C GLY A 224 10.60 5.43 0.92
N PHE A 225 10.26 6.32 1.86
CA PHE A 225 8.89 6.52 2.33
C PHE A 225 7.96 7.06 1.25
N TRP A 226 8.36 8.14 0.55
CA TRP A 226 7.51 8.77 -0.46
C TRP A 226 7.23 7.88 -1.67
N TRP A 227 8.13 6.95 -2.01
CA TRP A 227 7.85 5.96 -3.04
C TRP A 227 6.79 4.94 -2.61
N ALA A 228 6.72 4.60 -1.32
CA ALA A 228 5.68 3.75 -0.79
C ALA A 228 4.33 4.49 -0.79
N VAL A 229 4.30 5.74 -0.29
CA VAL A 229 3.13 6.62 -0.36
C VAL A 229 2.63 6.80 -1.79
N PHE A 230 3.52 7.09 -2.74
CA PHE A 230 3.17 7.22 -4.16
C PHE A 230 2.54 5.93 -4.70
N THR A 231 3.13 4.77 -4.41
CA THR A 231 2.62 3.48 -4.91
C THR A 231 1.24 3.17 -4.32
N HIS A 232 1.04 3.50 -3.04
CA HIS A 232 -0.24 3.31 -2.37
C HIS A 232 -1.30 4.29 -2.87
N ALA A 233 -0.96 5.57 -3.03
CA ALA A 233 -1.83 6.57 -3.66
C ALA A 233 -2.23 6.18 -5.08
N LEU A 234 -1.28 5.68 -5.88
CA LEU A 234 -1.55 5.15 -7.22
C LEU A 234 -2.52 3.96 -7.17
N HIS A 235 -2.35 3.04 -6.21
CA HIS A 235 -3.27 1.93 -6.02
C HIS A 235 -4.68 2.43 -5.70
N ASN A 236 -4.82 3.34 -4.75
CA ASN A 236 -6.11 3.88 -4.34
C ASN A 236 -6.76 4.71 -5.46
N PHE A 237 -5.97 5.42 -6.26
CA PHE A 237 -6.47 6.13 -7.45
C PHE A 237 -7.07 5.16 -8.49
N ILE A 238 -6.37 4.06 -8.77
CA ILE A 238 -6.87 3.03 -9.69
C ILE A 238 -8.14 2.38 -9.13
N VAL A 239 -8.16 2.02 -7.85
CA VAL A 239 -9.33 1.40 -7.21
C VAL A 239 -10.52 2.35 -7.13
N THR A 240 -10.31 3.66 -6.96
CA THR A 240 -11.39 4.66 -6.91
C THR A 240 -11.84 5.16 -8.29
N THR A 241 -11.32 4.59 -9.39
CA THR A 241 -11.72 4.98 -10.75
C THR A 241 -13.24 4.92 -11.01
N PRO A 242 -14.00 3.92 -10.53
CA PRO A 242 -15.47 3.93 -10.68
C PRO A 242 -16.13 5.15 -10.03
N LEU A 243 -15.59 5.65 -8.92
CA LEU A 243 -16.07 6.87 -8.27
C LEU A 243 -15.73 8.12 -9.08
N LEU A 244 -14.57 8.15 -9.73
CA LEU A 244 -14.21 9.24 -10.64
C LEU A 244 -15.13 9.28 -11.86
N VAL A 245 -15.54 8.12 -12.39
CA VAL A 245 -16.55 8.05 -13.46
C VAL A 245 -17.88 8.61 -12.99
N LEU A 246 -18.33 8.25 -11.78
CA LEU A 246 -19.55 8.79 -11.19
C LEU A 246 -19.48 10.31 -10.98
N LEU A 247 -18.33 10.83 -10.54
CA LEU A 247 -18.10 12.26 -10.31
C LEU A 247 -18.13 13.09 -11.61
N LEU A 248 -17.63 12.52 -12.70
CA LEU A 248 -17.53 13.19 -14.00
C LEU A 248 -18.71 12.89 -14.94
N GLY A 249 -19.52 11.90 -14.60
CA GLY A 249 -20.65 11.44 -15.38
C GLY A 249 -21.89 12.31 -15.22
N SER A 250 -22.89 12.04 -16.06
CA SER A 250 -24.14 12.76 -16.10
C SER A 250 -25.04 12.48 -14.89
N ASP A 251 -26.07 13.32 -14.72
CA ASP A 251 -27.13 13.10 -13.72
C ASP A 251 -27.84 11.75 -13.95
N GLN A 252 -27.95 11.29 -15.20
CA GLN A 252 -28.51 9.99 -15.54
C GLN A 252 -27.67 8.85 -14.97
N LEU A 253 -26.34 8.90 -15.15
CA LEU A 253 -25.44 7.90 -14.58
C LEU A 253 -25.53 7.88 -13.05
N GLN A 254 -25.58 9.07 -12.43
CA GLN A 254 -25.75 9.19 -10.99
C GLN A 254 -27.09 8.60 -10.55
N GLN A 255 -28.19 8.85 -11.27
CA GLN A 255 -29.50 8.28 -10.98
C GLN A 255 -29.50 6.75 -11.04
N GLN A 256 -28.90 6.19 -12.09
CA GLN A 256 -28.80 4.75 -12.26
C GLN A 256 -27.97 4.08 -11.17
N VAL A 257 -26.83 4.66 -10.78
CA VAL A 257 -25.92 4.08 -9.78
C VAL A 257 -26.43 4.28 -8.34
N LEU A 258 -26.89 5.49 -8.00
CA LEU A 258 -27.28 5.84 -6.62
C LEU A 258 -28.68 5.36 -6.26
N TYR A 259 -29.64 5.39 -7.20
CA TYR A 259 -31.04 5.07 -6.94
C TYR A 259 -31.49 3.75 -7.58
N GLN A 260 -30.60 3.04 -8.30
CA GLN A 260 -30.91 1.79 -9.00
C GLN A 260 -32.12 1.88 -9.94
N SER A 261 -32.35 3.07 -10.50
CA SER A 261 -33.42 3.29 -11.47
C SER A 261 -33.17 2.46 -12.72
N LYS A 262 -34.06 1.50 -12.99
CA LYS A 262 -33.92 0.55 -14.11
C LYS A 262 -34.20 1.17 -15.48
N ASP A 263 -34.95 2.28 -15.52
CA ASP A 263 -35.41 2.93 -16.74
C ASP A 263 -34.65 4.23 -17.05
N VAL A 264 -33.33 4.24 -16.84
CA VAL A 264 -32.47 5.39 -17.15
C VAL A 264 -31.67 5.12 -18.41
N THR A 265 -31.80 6.02 -19.39
CA THR A 265 -30.96 6.00 -20.58
C THR A 265 -29.74 6.88 -20.34
N LEU A 266 -28.55 6.28 -20.40
CA LEU A 266 -27.28 7.00 -20.20
C LEU A 266 -27.03 8.06 -21.29
N ALA A 267 -26.37 9.14 -20.92
CA ALA A 267 -25.98 10.19 -21.84
C ALA A 267 -24.76 9.75 -22.69
N PRO A 268 -24.54 10.32 -23.90
CA PRO A 268 -23.34 10.05 -24.69
C PRO A 268 -22.02 10.26 -23.94
N LEU A 269 -21.98 11.23 -23.03
CA LEU A 269 -20.84 11.48 -22.13
C LEU A 269 -20.47 10.25 -21.30
N ASP A 270 -21.47 9.56 -20.75
CA ASP A 270 -21.25 8.40 -19.86
C ASP A 270 -20.62 7.24 -20.61
N TYR A 271 -21.12 6.95 -21.82
CA TYR A 271 -20.51 5.95 -22.69
C TYR A 271 -19.07 6.33 -23.07
N GLY A 272 -18.81 7.62 -23.34
CA GLY A 272 -17.46 8.13 -23.58
C GLY A 272 -16.52 7.88 -22.39
N LEU A 273 -16.95 8.20 -21.17
CA LEU A 273 -16.19 7.96 -19.94
C LEU A 273 -15.91 6.47 -19.72
N LEU A 274 -16.94 5.62 -19.89
CA LEU A 274 -16.81 4.16 -19.76
C LEU A 274 -15.82 3.57 -20.77
N LEU A 275 -15.85 4.05 -22.03
CA LEU A 275 -14.90 3.63 -23.06
C LEU A 275 -13.47 4.05 -22.75
N VAL A 276 -13.27 5.27 -22.23
CA VAL A 276 -11.94 5.74 -21.78
C VAL A 276 -11.41 4.85 -20.66
N VAL A 277 -12.23 4.55 -19.66
CA VAL A 277 -11.84 3.67 -18.54
C VAL A 277 -11.54 2.25 -19.04
N LEU A 278 -12.37 1.69 -19.91
CA LEU A 278 -12.13 0.38 -20.51
C LEU A 278 -10.81 0.34 -21.27
N GLY A 279 -10.53 1.35 -22.10
CA GLY A 279 -9.26 1.48 -22.82
C GLY A 279 -8.06 1.56 -21.87
N ALA A 280 -8.17 2.36 -20.79
CA ALA A 280 -7.14 2.45 -19.77
C ALA A 280 -6.92 1.12 -19.02
N MET A 281 -7.98 0.38 -18.72
CA MET A 281 -7.89 -0.95 -18.10
C MET A 281 -7.19 -1.96 -19.00
N VAL A 282 -7.54 -2.01 -20.29
CA VAL A 282 -6.91 -2.90 -21.28
C VAL A 282 -5.43 -2.57 -21.44
N LEU A 283 -5.10 -1.29 -21.58
CA LEU A 283 -3.70 -0.83 -21.65
C LEU A 283 -2.93 -1.18 -20.37
N GLY A 284 -3.51 -0.91 -19.20
CA GLY A 284 -2.92 -1.21 -17.90
C GLY A 284 -2.66 -2.70 -17.70
N LEU A 285 -3.61 -3.55 -18.10
CA LEU A 285 -3.45 -5.01 -18.05
C LEU A 285 -2.36 -5.48 -19.01
N THR A 286 -2.31 -4.94 -20.23
CA THR A 286 -1.26 -5.25 -21.21
C THR A 286 0.12 -4.90 -20.66
N VAL A 287 0.29 -3.70 -20.11
CA VAL A 287 1.54 -3.26 -19.46
C VAL A 287 1.89 -4.18 -18.30
N THR A 288 0.90 -4.56 -17.47
CA THR A 288 1.08 -5.46 -16.33
C THR A 288 1.63 -6.82 -16.79
N VAL A 289 1.00 -7.44 -17.79
CA VAL A 289 1.43 -8.74 -18.34
C VAL A 289 2.84 -8.66 -18.90
N LEU A 290 3.13 -7.69 -19.77
CA LEU A 290 4.46 -7.53 -20.38
C LEU A 290 5.55 -7.29 -19.33
N SER A 291 5.25 -6.46 -18.33
CA SER A 291 6.14 -6.14 -17.20
C SER A 291 6.46 -7.38 -16.36
N VAL A 292 5.44 -8.17 -16.02
CA VAL A 292 5.59 -9.41 -15.24
C VAL A 292 6.37 -10.46 -16.04
N LEU A 293 6.05 -10.67 -17.32
CA LEU A 293 6.80 -11.58 -18.18
C LEU A 293 8.29 -11.22 -18.23
N LYS A 294 8.61 -9.92 -18.32
CA LYS A 294 10.00 -9.45 -18.27
C LYS A 294 10.68 -9.73 -16.92
N LEU A 295 9.99 -9.50 -15.80
CA LEU A 295 10.50 -9.83 -14.46
C LEU A 295 10.86 -11.31 -14.32
N PHE A 296 10.01 -12.20 -14.84
CA PHE A 296 10.27 -13.64 -14.81
C PHE A 296 11.44 -14.04 -15.71
N LYS A 297 11.54 -13.47 -16.92
CA LYS A 297 12.70 -13.70 -17.82
C LYS A 297 14.00 -13.28 -17.16
N ASP A 298 14.05 -12.09 -16.57
CA ASP A 298 15.24 -11.57 -15.87
C ASP A 298 15.62 -12.48 -14.68
N TRP A 299 14.64 -13.00 -13.95
CA TRP A 299 14.87 -13.90 -12.82
C TRP A 299 15.34 -15.31 -13.22
N GLN A 300 14.82 -15.85 -14.32
CA GLN A 300 15.30 -17.10 -14.89
C GLN A 300 16.74 -16.98 -15.39
N ALA A 301 17.09 -15.86 -16.04
CA ALA A 301 18.46 -15.56 -16.44
C ALA A 301 19.40 -15.50 -15.23
N GLU A 302 19.01 -14.81 -14.16
CA GLU A 302 19.78 -14.79 -12.90
C GLU A 302 20.03 -16.21 -12.36
N LYS A 303 19.02 -17.09 -12.35
CA LYS A 303 19.15 -18.46 -11.85
C LYS A 303 20.12 -19.30 -12.67
N ARG A 304 20.18 -19.12 -14.00
CA ARG A 304 21.11 -19.85 -14.88
C ARG A 304 22.57 -19.47 -14.67
N VAL A 305 22.83 -18.26 -14.16
CA VAL A 305 24.20 -17.78 -13.91
C VAL A 305 24.66 -18.14 -12.49
N LEU A 306 23.74 -18.29 -11.54
CA LEU A 306 24.04 -18.57 -10.13
C LEU A 306 23.95 -20.05 -9.72
N GLY A 307 23.30 -20.89 -10.53
CA GLY A 307 23.19 -22.33 -10.33
C GLY A 307 24.21 -23.08 -11.15
#